data_AF-A0A545TGK7-F1
#
_entry.id   AF-A0A545TGK7-F1
#
_cell.length_a   1.000
_cell.length_b   1.000
_cell.length_c   1.000
_cell.angle_alpha   90.00
_cell.angle_beta   90.00
_cell.angle_gamma   90.00
#
_symmetry.space_group_name_H-M   'P 1'
#
loop_
_entity.id
_entity.type
_entity.pdbx_description
1 polymer ?
#
loop_
_entity_poly.entity_id
_entity_poly.type
_entity_poly.pdbx_seq_one_letter_code
_entity_poly.pdbx_strand_id
1 'polypeptide(L)'
;MRKLVLALVLLVGGATTTFAAPLLDTPVYYEPSDSYFELVSLQNQYPGRFARNETSWLAVKELAAKRSYKGRRGRLAVVRDRATNSFLRDTFKPDQPSWFGLQYLCKYNRLIWANGRLHKRDGFQNWGRVWNVEGKKPNNPNRSEGCSNFNYFYAVHYWSSKSGFTWNANAKNVHWKMMFVEYPARGDYWK
;
A
#
# COMPACT_ATOMS: atom_id res chain seq x y z
N MET A 1 -38.19 30.06 -55.06
CA MET A 1 -36.91 29.96 -54.32
C MET A 1 -37.16 30.29 -52.84
N ARG A 2 -37.21 29.28 -51.96
CA ARG A 2 -37.21 29.47 -50.49
C ARG A 2 -36.06 28.64 -49.93
N LYS A 3 -35.07 29.31 -49.34
CA LYS A 3 -33.90 28.67 -48.70
C LYS A 3 -34.31 28.19 -47.32
N LEU A 4 -34.21 26.88 -47.06
CA LEU A 4 -34.23 26.31 -45.72
C LEU A 4 -32.87 26.60 -45.05
N VAL A 5 -32.88 27.19 -43.87
CA VAL A 5 -31.71 27.31 -42.99
C VAL A 5 -31.84 26.21 -41.95
N LEU A 6 -30.93 25.22 -41.98
CA LEU A 6 -30.81 24.18 -40.97
C LEU A 6 -29.85 24.68 -39.89
N ALA A 7 -30.35 24.94 -38.69
CA ALA A 7 -29.52 25.26 -37.53
C ALA A 7 -29.06 23.95 -36.87
N LEU A 8 -27.77 23.63 -37.00
CA LEU A 8 -27.13 22.52 -36.31
C LEU A 8 -26.73 22.98 -34.90
N VAL A 9 -27.50 22.59 -33.88
CA VAL A 9 -27.14 22.82 -32.48
C VAL A 9 -26.16 21.71 -32.05
N LEU A 10 -24.88 22.07 -31.96
CA LEU A 10 -23.84 21.23 -31.37
C LEU A 10 -23.94 21.27 -29.85
N LEU A 11 -24.52 20.23 -29.26
CA LEU A 11 -24.44 19.96 -27.82
C LEU A 11 -23.02 19.47 -27.50
N VAL A 12 -22.16 20.37 -27.02
CA VAL A 12 -20.88 20.00 -26.42
C VAL A 12 -21.14 19.44 -25.03
N GLY A 13 -21.37 18.12 -24.96
CA GLY A 13 -21.42 17.39 -23.70
C GLY A 13 -20.02 17.31 -23.09
N GLY A 14 -19.73 18.16 -22.11
CA GLY A 14 -18.50 18.07 -21.33
C GLY A 14 -18.50 16.79 -20.51
N ALA A 15 -17.66 15.82 -20.86
CA ALA A 15 -17.41 14.64 -20.04
C ALA A 15 -16.63 15.08 -18.79
N THR A 16 -17.32 15.25 -17.67
CA THR A 16 -16.66 15.37 -16.37
C THR A 16 -16.06 14.02 -16.00
N THR A 17 -14.74 13.88 -16.05
CA THR A 17 -14.05 12.71 -15.52
C THR A 17 -14.17 12.71 -13.99
N THR A 18 -15.18 12.04 -13.46
CA THR A 18 -15.26 11.74 -12.02
C THR A 18 -14.11 10.81 -11.66
N PHE A 19 -13.12 11.32 -10.93
CA PHE A 19 -12.12 10.45 -10.31
C PHE A 19 -12.84 9.53 -9.31
N ALA A 20 -12.74 8.22 -9.51
CA ALA A 20 -13.33 7.26 -8.59
C ALA A 20 -12.65 7.35 -7.23
N ALA A 21 -13.46 7.49 -6.18
CA ALA A 21 -12.98 7.58 -4.79
C ALA A 21 -12.30 6.26 -4.33
N PRO A 22 -11.42 6.33 -3.31
CA PRO A 22 -10.85 5.13 -2.70
C PRO A 22 -11.93 4.21 -2.13
N LEU A 23 -11.77 2.90 -2.31
CA LEU A 23 -12.60 1.90 -1.65
C LEU A 23 -12.01 1.59 -0.28
N LEU A 24 -12.59 2.17 0.77
CA LEU A 24 -12.13 2.02 2.14
C LEU A 24 -12.93 0.98 2.91
N ASP A 25 -12.28 0.35 3.88
CA ASP A 25 -12.88 -0.48 4.94
C ASP A 25 -13.83 -1.59 4.43
N THR A 26 -13.56 -2.08 3.22
CA THR A 26 -14.35 -3.08 2.52
C THR A 26 -13.44 -4.22 2.06
N PRO A 27 -13.53 -5.42 2.68
CA PRO A 27 -12.76 -6.58 2.22
C PRO A 27 -13.20 -7.05 0.82
N VAL A 28 -12.26 -7.16 -0.10
CA VAL A 28 -12.47 -7.65 -1.48
C VAL A 28 -11.70 -8.94 -1.70
N TYR A 29 -12.37 -9.95 -2.26
CA TYR A 29 -11.77 -11.24 -2.56
C TYR A 29 -10.79 -11.13 -3.74
N TYR A 30 -9.65 -11.80 -3.61
CA TYR A 30 -8.63 -11.97 -4.63
C TYR A 30 -8.41 -13.48 -4.83
N GLU A 31 -8.95 -13.97 -5.94
CA GLU A 31 -8.99 -15.39 -6.29
C GLU A 31 -7.60 -16.04 -6.36
N PRO A 32 -6.56 -15.43 -6.99
CA PRO A 32 -5.28 -16.11 -7.22
C PRO A 32 -4.54 -16.58 -5.96
N SER A 33 -4.82 -15.97 -4.80
CA SER A 33 -4.22 -16.38 -3.52
C SER A 33 -5.26 -16.81 -2.48
N ASP A 34 -6.52 -17.01 -2.87
CA ASP A 34 -7.66 -17.23 -1.97
C ASP A 34 -7.57 -16.30 -0.75
N SER A 35 -7.49 -15.00 -0.98
CA SER A 35 -7.29 -14.01 0.09
C SER A 35 -8.31 -12.90 -0.03
N TYR A 36 -8.64 -12.25 1.09
CA TYR A 36 -9.36 -10.99 1.05
C TYR A 36 -8.39 -9.86 1.36
N PHE A 37 -8.48 -8.76 0.63
CA PHE A 37 -7.70 -7.56 0.92
C PHE A 37 -8.62 -6.42 1.30
N GLU A 38 -8.11 -5.49 2.10
CA GLU A 38 -8.86 -4.33 2.56
C GLU A 38 -7.91 -3.14 2.68
N LEU A 39 -8.31 -1.98 2.15
CA LEU A 39 -7.67 -0.71 2.46
C LEU A 39 -8.37 -0.10 3.68
N VAL A 40 -7.70 -0.17 4.82
CA VAL A 40 -8.25 0.29 6.09
C VAL A 40 -7.92 1.76 6.33
N SER A 41 -8.94 2.56 6.64
CA SER A 41 -8.79 3.93 7.14
C SER A 41 -8.72 3.93 8.67
N LEU A 42 -7.59 4.39 9.22
CA LEU A 42 -7.42 4.48 10.67
C LEU A 42 -8.36 5.51 11.30
N GLN A 43 -8.73 6.55 10.56
CA GLN A 43 -9.69 7.55 11.00
C GLN A 43 -11.10 6.95 11.16
N ASN A 44 -11.52 6.11 10.21
CA ASN A 44 -12.85 5.50 10.23
C ASN A 44 -12.92 4.39 11.27
N GLN A 45 -11.90 3.54 11.33
CA GLN A 45 -11.90 2.34 12.18
C GLN A 45 -11.49 2.62 13.63
N TYR A 46 -10.75 3.69 13.89
CA TYR A 46 -10.22 4.03 15.21
C TYR A 46 -10.32 5.53 15.54
N PRO A 47 -11.53 6.12 15.50
CA PRO A 47 -11.72 7.54 15.71
C PRO A 47 -11.20 7.97 17.08
N GLY A 48 -10.36 9.02 17.11
CA GLY A 48 -9.83 9.60 18.35
C GLY A 48 -8.75 8.77 19.06
N ARG A 49 -8.43 7.57 18.55
CA ARG A 49 -7.42 6.69 19.16
C ARG A 49 -6.00 7.23 19.00
N PHE A 50 -5.75 7.95 17.91
CA PHE A 50 -4.46 8.55 17.60
C PHE A 50 -4.67 10.04 17.38
N ALA A 51 -3.82 10.89 17.95
CA ALA A 51 -3.97 12.36 17.91
C ALA A 51 -4.16 12.92 16.48
N ARG A 52 -3.60 12.26 15.47
CA ARG A 52 -3.70 12.63 14.04
C ARG A 52 -4.36 11.56 13.16
N ASN A 53 -5.00 10.54 13.78
CA ASN A 53 -5.55 9.36 13.09
C ASN A 53 -4.53 8.64 12.18
N GLU A 54 -3.25 8.72 12.51
CA GLU A 54 -2.13 8.08 11.82
C GLU A 54 -1.28 7.34 12.85
N THR A 55 -0.64 6.26 12.44
CA THR A 55 0.25 5.52 13.33
C THR A 55 1.40 4.83 12.60
N SER A 56 2.36 4.34 13.38
CA SER A 56 3.57 3.71 12.89
C SER A 56 3.29 2.32 12.32
N TRP A 57 4.23 1.80 11.53
CA TRP A 57 4.14 0.46 10.96
C TRP A 57 3.95 -0.65 12.01
N LEU A 58 4.63 -0.55 13.16
CA LEU A 58 4.50 -1.54 14.24
C LEU A 58 3.08 -1.55 14.81
N ALA A 59 2.51 -0.37 15.05
CA ALA A 59 1.16 -0.25 15.54
C ALA A 59 0.15 -0.81 14.52
N VAL A 60 0.26 -0.46 13.23
CA VAL A 60 -0.66 -1.03 12.21
C VAL A 60 -0.48 -2.53 12.01
N LYS A 61 0.72 -3.09 12.22
CA LYS A 61 0.93 -4.55 12.22
C LYS A 61 0.10 -5.23 13.32
N GLU A 62 0.11 -4.68 14.52
CA GLU A 62 -0.70 -5.20 15.64
C GLU A 62 -2.21 -5.03 15.39
N LEU A 63 -2.62 -3.89 14.82
CA LEU A 63 -4.02 -3.65 14.46
C LEU A 63 -4.49 -4.65 13.40
N ALA A 64 -3.74 -4.83 12.33
CA ALA A 64 -4.05 -5.80 11.28
C ALA A 64 -4.16 -7.22 11.85
N ALA A 65 -3.26 -7.61 12.76
CA ALA A 65 -3.28 -8.89 13.43
C ALA A 65 -4.49 -9.10 14.38
N LYS A 66 -5.22 -8.06 14.75
CA LYS A 66 -6.45 -8.13 15.56
C LYS A 66 -7.72 -8.20 14.70
N ARG A 67 -7.63 -7.88 13.41
CA ARG A 67 -8.79 -7.96 12.50
C ARG A 67 -9.09 -9.41 12.14
N SER A 68 -10.36 -9.67 11.85
CA SER A 68 -10.81 -10.95 11.31
C SER A 68 -11.91 -10.74 10.27
N TYR A 69 -11.96 -11.59 9.26
CA TYR A 69 -13.00 -11.58 8.24
C TYR A 69 -13.28 -13.01 7.76
N LYS A 70 -14.54 -13.43 7.79
CA LYS A 70 -14.98 -14.81 7.43
C LYS A 70 -14.13 -15.92 8.09
N GLY A 71 -13.83 -15.74 9.38
CA GLY A 71 -13.01 -16.67 10.17
C GLY A 71 -11.52 -16.68 9.80
N ARG A 72 -11.04 -15.68 9.04
CA ARG A 72 -9.63 -15.51 8.68
C ARG A 72 -9.02 -14.37 9.48
N ARG A 73 -7.86 -14.60 10.09
CA ARG A 73 -7.15 -13.58 10.88
C ARG A 73 -6.33 -12.68 9.96
N GLY A 74 -6.43 -11.37 10.14
CA GLY A 74 -5.74 -10.40 9.31
C GLY A 74 -4.23 -10.35 9.57
N ARG A 75 -3.49 -9.83 8.59
CA ARG A 75 -2.10 -9.38 8.66
C ARG A 75 -1.92 -8.18 7.73
N LEU A 76 -0.82 -7.44 7.85
CA LEU A 76 -0.48 -6.46 6.82
C LEU A 76 -0.23 -7.19 5.49
N ALA A 77 -0.72 -6.61 4.39
CA ALA A 77 -0.79 -7.27 3.11
C ALA A 77 0.58 -7.69 2.55
N VAL A 78 0.67 -8.94 2.07
CA VAL A 78 1.86 -9.49 1.42
C VAL A 78 1.72 -9.38 -0.10
N VAL A 79 2.62 -8.64 -0.76
CA VAL A 79 2.52 -8.34 -2.20
C VAL A 79 3.69 -8.97 -2.95
N ARG A 80 3.51 -10.21 -3.41
CA ARG A 80 4.59 -11.05 -3.97
C ARG A 80 4.76 -10.94 -5.48
N ASP A 81 3.82 -10.31 -6.16
CA ASP A 81 3.76 -10.26 -7.61
C ASP A 81 3.06 -8.99 -8.11
N ARG A 82 3.22 -8.75 -9.42
CA ARG A 82 2.63 -7.62 -10.13
C ARG A 82 1.10 -7.65 -10.13
N ALA A 83 0.51 -8.85 -10.17
CA ALA A 83 -0.94 -9.02 -10.21
C ALA A 83 -1.58 -8.52 -8.90
N THR A 84 -1.04 -8.92 -7.75
CA THR A 84 -1.47 -8.46 -6.43
C THR A 84 -1.28 -6.96 -6.29
N ASN A 85 -0.13 -6.41 -6.72
CA ASN A 85 0.11 -4.97 -6.68
C ASN A 85 -0.92 -4.19 -7.52
N SER A 86 -1.22 -4.66 -8.73
CA SER A 86 -2.18 -4.02 -9.63
C SER A 86 -3.60 -4.14 -9.09
N PHE A 87 -3.96 -5.30 -8.56
CA PHE A 87 -5.24 -5.51 -7.86
C PHE A 87 -5.42 -4.52 -6.71
N LEU A 88 -4.41 -4.34 -5.84
CA LEU A 88 -4.49 -3.38 -4.75
C LEU A 88 -4.68 -1.94 -5.23
N ARG A 89 -3.94 -1.54 -6.29
CA ARG A 89 -4.06 -0.21 -6.89
C ARG A 89 -5.45 0.02 -7.48
N ASP A 90 -5.87 -0.89 -8.36
CA ASP A 90 -7.01 -0.67 -9.26
C ASP A 90 -8.35 -0.85 -8.53
N THR A 91 -8.39 -1.77 -7.57
CA THR A 91 -9.57 -2.03 -6.73
C THR A 91 -9.74 -0.97 -5.66
N PHE A 92 -8.69 -0.66 -4.90
CA PHE A 92 -8.83 0.19 -3.70
C PHE A 92 -8.56 1.67 -3.96
N LYS A 93 -7.85 2.00 -5.05
CA LYS A 93 -7.57 3.38 -5.48
C LYS A 93 -7.12 4.28 -4.32
N PRO A 94 -6.12 3.86 -3.51
CA PRO A 94 -5.67 4.64 -2.38
C PRO A 94 -5.21 6.03 -2.86
N ASP A 95 -5.72 7.06 -2.21
CA ASP A 95 -5.38 8.46 -2.48
C ASP A 95 -4.28 8.97 -1.53
N GLN A 96 -4.01 8.26 -0.44
CA GLN A 96 -2.97 8.57 0.54
C GLN A 96 -1.87 7.51 0.58
N PRO A 97 -0.71 7.81 1.19
CA PRO A 97 0.27 6.79 1.55
C PRO A 97 -0.33 5.72 2.48
N SER A 98 -0.02 4.46 2.21
CA SER A 98 -0.62 3.32 2.91
C SER A 98 0.41 2.29 3.29
N TRP A 99 0.42 1.87 4.56
CA TRP A 99 1.26 0.78 5.02
C TRP A 99 0.89 -0.55 4.36
N PHE A 100 1.88 -1.42 4.15
CA PHE A 100 1.66 -2.82 3.81
C PHE A 100 2.75 -3.69 4.46
N GLY A 101 2.71 -4.99 4.25
CA GLY A 101 3.44 -5.95 5.07
C GLY A 101 4.95 -6.03 4.88
N LEU A 102 5.59 -5.15 4.10
CA LEU A 102 7.03 -5.23 3.88
C LEU A 102 7.81 -4.33 4.85
N GLN A 103 8.95 -4.81 5.33
CA GLN A 103 9.93 -4.02 6.07
C GLN A 103 11.36 -4.45 5.71
N TYR A 104 12.31 -3.52 5.77
CA TYR A 104 13.74 -3.79 5.63
C TYR A 104 14.39 -3.93 7.00
N LEU A 105 14.96 -5.09 7.31
CA LEU A 105 15.71 -5.32 8.54
C LEU A 105 17.16 -4.90 8.37
N CYS A 106 17.58 -3.90 9.13
CA CYS A 106 18.91 -3.31 9.03
C CYS A 106 20.03 -4.27 9.40
N LYS A 107 19.88 -5.00 10.52
CA LYS A 107 20.88 -5.95 11.01
C LYS A 107 21.22 -7.03 9.99
N TYR A 108 20.23 -7.45 9.20
CA TYR A 108 20.37 -8.58 8.28
C TYR A 108 20.56 -8.13 6.83
N ASN A 109 20.34 -6.85 6.54
CA ASN A 109 20.26 -6.31 5.18
C ASN A 109 19.30 -7.16 4.32
N ARG A 110 18.09 -7.37 4.82
CA ARG A 110 17.05 -8.18 4.17
C ARG A 110 15.69 -7.55 4.32
N LEU A 111 14.87 -7.68 3.28
CA LEU A 111 13.45 -7.41 3.30
C LEU A 111 12.70 -8.63 3.86
N ILE A 112 11.72 -8.38 4.72
CA ILE A 112 10.87 -9.41 5.33
C ILE A 112 9.41 -8.96 5.26
N TRP A 113 8.54 -9.92 4.97
CA TRP A 113 7.10 -9.74 4.96
C TRP A 113 6.50 -9.89 6.36
N ALA A 114 5.29 -9.36 6.57
CA ALA A 114 4.59 -9.40 7.85
C ALA A 114 4.22 -10.82 8.29
N ASN A 115 4.24 -11.78 7.36
CA ASN A 115 4.11 -13.22 7.64
C ASN A 115 5.44 -13.89 8.05
N GLY A 116 6.53 -13.12 8.20
CA GLY A 116 7.85 -13.62 8.61
C GLY A 116 8.72 -14.15 7.47
N ARG A 117 8.20 -14.26 6.24
CA ARG A 117 9.00 -14.76 5.11
C ARG A 117 9.92 -13.69 4.56
N LEU A 118 11.14 -14.07 4.24
CA LEU A 118 12.06 -13.20 3.53
C LEU A 118 11.54 -12.89 2.13
N HIS A 119 11.68 -11.63 1.73
CA HIS A 119 11.50 -11.24 0.34
C HIS A 119 12.68 -11.77 -0.47
N LYS A 120 12.39 -12.40 -1.62
CA LYS A 120 13.42 -12.89 -2.53
C LYS A 120 14.14 -11.71 -3.19
N ARG A 121 15.46 -11.82 -3.38
CA ARG A 121 16.26 -10.76 -4.05
C ARG A 121 15.80 -10.49 -5.49
N ASP A 122 15.36 -11.53 -6.19
CA ASP A 122 14.81 -11.51 -7.54
C ASP A 122 13.26 -11.50 -7.55
N GLY A 123 12.65 -11.27 -6.38
CA GLY A 123 11.20 -11.17 -6.25
C GLY A 123 10.63 -9.94 -6.94
N PHE A 124 9.30 -9.91 -7.08
CA PHE A 124 8.62 -8.72 -7.59
C PHE A 124 8.91 -7.51 -6.72
N GLN A 125 9.27 -6.39 -7.35
CA GLN A 125 9.50 -5.13 -6.68
C GLN A 125 8.88 -4.00 -7.48
N ASN A 126 8.40 -2.99 -6.77
CA ASN A 126 7.76 -1.83 -7.38
C ASN A 126 8.24 -0.52 -6.73
N TRP A 127 9.54 -0.43 -6.47
CA TRP A 127 10.15 0.73 -5.82
C TRP A 127 9.97 2.02 -6.62
N GLY A 128 9.64 3.10 -5.92
CA GLY A 128 9.70 4.44 -6.48
C GLY A 128 11.14 4.91 -6.69
N ARG A 129 11.32 5.92 -7.56
CA ARG A 129 12.63 6.46 -7.99
C ARG A 129 13.58 6.87 -6.85
N VAL A 130 13.04 7.24 -5.69
CA VAL A 130 13.80 7.88 -4.60
C VAL A 130 14.22 6.88 -3.51
N TRP A 131 13.68 5.65 -3.50
CA TRP A 131 13.89 4.74 -2.36
C TRP A 131 13.93 3.26 -2.76
N ASN A 132 14.82 2.93 -3.68
CA ASN A 132 15.28 1.55 -3.85
C ASN A 132 16.49 1.31 -2.93
N VAL A 133 16.28 0.74 -1.74
CA VAL A 133 17.40 0.27 -0.89
C VAL A 133 18.17 -0.89 -1.56
N GLU A 134 17.69 -1.40 -2.69
CA GLU A 134 18.38 -2.38 -3.52
C GLU A 134 18.97 -1.74 -4.79
N GLY A 135 20.06 -0.98 -4.62
CA GLY A 135 21.10 -0.93 -5.66
C GLY A 135 21.77 0.40 -5.99
N LYS A 136 22.50 1.05 -5.06
CA LYS A 136 23.76 1.80 -5.38
C LYS A 136 24.65 2.16 -4.17
N LYS A 137 25.81 1.48 -4.16
CA LYS A 137 27.16 1.67 -3.56
C LYS A 137 27.34 2.09 -2.08
N PRO A 138 28.28 1.44 -1.35
CA PRO A 138 28.62 1.76 0.05
C PRO A 138 29.24 3.16 0.29
N ASN A 139 29.52 3.95 -0.75
CA ASN A 139 30.21 5.26 -0.67
C ASN A 139 29.42 6.40 -1.33
N ASN A 140 28.11 6.53 -1.09
CA ASN A 140 27.38 7.74 -1.47
C ASN A 140 27.42 8.76 -0.30
N PRO A 141 28.14 9.89 -0.43
CA PRO A 141 28.24 10.91 0.62
C PRO A 141 26.93 11.65 0.90
N ASN A 142 25.92 11.52 0.03
CA ASN A 142 24.58 12.06 0.24
C ASN A 142 23.63 11.03 0.92
N ARG A 143 24.19 10.17 1.79
CA ARG A 143 23.42 9.29 2.69
C ARG A 143 22.71 10.14 3.73
N SER A 144 21.41 10.42 3.57
CA SER A 144 20.58 10.71 4.74
C SER A 144 20.16 9.38 5.36
N GLU A 145 20.96 8.92 6.34
CA GLU A 145 20.64 7.88 7.32
C GLU A 145 20.36 6.47 6.76
N GLY A 146 21.39 5.81 6.22
CA GLY A 146 21.38 4.34 6.15
C GLY A 146 21.40 3.76 7.56
N CYS A 147 20.58 2.75 7.83
CA CYS A 147 20.53 1.92 9.05
C CYS A 147 21.42 2.40 10.20
N SER A 148 20.89 3.30 11.02
CA SER A 148 21.57 3.74 12.25
C SER A 148 21.39 2.71 13.36
N ASN A 149 22.22 2.79 14.40
CA ASN A 149 22.03 1.97 15.61
C ASN A 149 20.64 2.14 16.26
N PHE A 150 19.91 3.21 15.92
CA PHE A 150 18.59 3.53 16.44
C PHE A 150 17.42 3.09 15.54
N ASN A 151 17.71 2.66 14.30
CA ASN A 151 16.72 2.23 13.31
C ASN A 151 16.99 0.76 12.95
N TYR A 152 16.44 -0.17 13.74
CA TYR A 152 16.58 -1.61 13.50
C TYR A 152 15.90 -2.10 12.22
N PHE A 153 14.92 -1.33 11.71
CA PHE A 153 14.24 -1.60 10.47
C PHE A 153 13.71 -0.31 9.81
N TYR A 154 13.42 -0.38 8.51
CA TYR A 154 12.65 0.60 7.76
C TYR A 154 11.34 -0.02 7.31
N ALA A 155 10.23 0.62 7.63
CA ALA A 155 8.91 0.18 7.18
C ALA A 155 8.71 0.55 5.71
N VAL A 156 8.04 -0.31 4.95
CA VAL A 156 7.68 0.00 3.55
C VAL A 156 6.21 0.34 3.46
N HIS A 157 5.90 1.33 2.64
CA HIS A 157 4.55 1.75 2.32
C HIS A 157 4.38 2.00 0.83
N TYR A 158 3.13 2.08 0.39
CA TYR A 158 2.79 2.63 -0.90
C TYR A 158 2.81 4.15 -0.87
N TRP A 159 3.35 4.74 -1.94
CA TRP A 159 3.16 6.14 -2.26
C TRP A 159 2.04 6.25 -3.29
N SER A 160 0.94 6.90 -2.92
CA SER A 160 -0.09 7.33 -3.86
C SER A 160 0.34 8.66 -4.48
N SER A 161 0.60 8.68 -5.78
CA SER A 161 0.77 9.93 -6.53
C SER A 161 0.21 9.78 -7.93
N LYS A 162 -0.03 10.91 -8.63
CA LYS A 162 -0.57 10.94 -10.01
C LYS A 162 0.17 10.03 -11.01
N SER A 163 1.43 9.69 -10.73
CA SER A 163 2.30 8.89 -11.59
C SER A 163 2.66 7.51 -11.04
N GLY A 164 2.09 7.05 -9.92
CA GLY A 164 2.38 5.68 -9.47
C GLY A 164 1.85 5.30 -8.10
N PHE A 165 1.56 3.99 -7.99
CA PHE A 165 1.36 3.22 -6.77
C PHE A 165 2.64 2.41 -6.55
N THR A 166 3.66 3.05 -5.97
CA THR A 166 5.04 2.50 -5.85
C THR A 166 5.45 2.34 -4.40
N TRP A 167 6.39 1.45 -4.13
CA TRP A 167 6.94 1.20 -2.80
C TRP A 167 7.95 2.28 -2.43
N ASN A 168 7.87 2.73 -1.19
CA ASN A 168 8.84 3.61 -0.56
C ASN A 168 9.10 3.05 0.84
N ALA A 169 10.37 3.00 1.26
CA ALA A 169 10.69 2.64 2.63
C ALA A 169 11.08 3.91 3.39
N ASN A 170 10.74 3.97 4.68
CA ASN A 170 10.91 5.19 5.46
C ASN A 170 11.25 4.83 6.90
N ALA A 171 11.88 5.78 7.60
CA ALA A 171 12.32 5.59 8.97
C ALA A 171 11.13 5.31 9.91
N LYS A 172 11.42 4.72 11.08
CA LYS A 172 10.41 4.24 12.05
C LYS A 172 9.42 5.33 12.54
N ASN A 173 9.80 6.60 12.46
CA ASN A 173 9.04 7.75 12.96
C ASN A 173 8.06 8.32 11.92
N VAL A 174 7.82 7.60 10.83
CA VAL A 174 6.80 7.95 9.85
C VAL A 174 5.47 7.31 10.26
N HIS A 175 4.38 8.05 10.07
CA HIS A 175 3.04 7.65 10.43
C HIS A 175 2.11 7.87 9.23
N TRP A 176 1.26 6.89 8.94
CA TRP A 176 0.27 7.01 7.87
C TRP A 176 -1.12 6.69 8.39
N LYS A 177 -2.13 7.21 7.67
CA LYS A 177 -3.56 7.11 8.00
C LYS A 177 -4.20 5.84 7.47
N MET A 178 -3.50 5.09 6.62
CA MET A 178 -4.04 3.94 5.93
C MET A 178 -3.11 2.72 6.00
N MET A 179 -3.70 1.53 5.94
CA MET A 179 -2.98 0.27 5.81
C MET A 179 -3.73 -0.70 4.91
N PHE A 180 -2.99 -1.49 4.15
CA PHE A 180 -3.53 -2.67 3.48
C PHE A 180 -3.47 -3.87 4.41
N VAL A 181 -4.63 -4.50 4.61
CA VAL A 181 -4.78 -5.75 5.37
C VAL A 181 -5.07 -6.87 4.38
N GLU A 182 -4.45 -8.02 4.62
CA GLU A 182 -4.75 -9.29 3.96
C GLU A 182 -5.34 -10.25 4.99
N TYR A 183 -6.45 -10.88 4.64
CA TYR A 183 -7.04 -12.02 5.32
C TYR A 183 -6.73 -13.28 4.47
N PRO A 184 -5.62 -13.96 4.76
CA PRO A 184 -5.07 -14.98 3.87
C PRO A 184 -5.94 -16.24 3.85
N ALA A 185 -5.66 -17.13 2.90
CA ALA A 185 -6.26 -18.45 2.84
C ALA A 185 -6.16 -19.19 4.17
N ARG A 186 -7.14 -20.05 4.47
CA ARG A 186 -7.13 -20.84 5.71
C ARG A 186 -5.86 -21.68 5.77
N GLY A 187 -5.14 -21.60 6.89
CA GLY A 187 -3.90 -22.36 7.11
C GLY A 187 -2.61 -21.66 6.66
N ASP A 188 -2.69 -20.47 6.05
CA ASP A 188 -1.49 -19.63 5.78
C ASP A 188 -1.13 -18.74 6.99
N TYR A 189 -1.18 -19.35 8.19
CA TYR A 189 -0.75 -18.76 9.44
C TYR A 189 0.59 -19.39 9.82
N TRP A 190 1.69 -18.68 9.59
CA TRP A 190 3.02 -19.02 10.12
C TRP A 190 3.57 -20.38 9.66
N LYS A 191 4.21 -20.38 8.48
CA LYS A 191 5.26 -21.36 8.13
C LYS A 191 6.56 -20.61 7.83
#